data_AF-A0A4Y2M369-F1
#
_entry.id   AF-A0A4Y2M369-F1
#
_cell.length_a   1.000
_cell.length_b   1.000
_cell.length_c   1.000
_cell.angle_alpha   90.00
_cell.angle_beta   90.00
_cell.angle_gamma   90.00
#
_symmetry.space_group_name_H-M   'P 1'
#
loop_
_entity.id
_entity.type
_entity.pdbx_description
1 polymer ?
#
loop_
_entity_poly.entity_id
_entity_poly.type
_entity_poly.pdbx_seq_one_letter_code
_entity_poly.pdbx_strand_id
1 'polypeptide(L)'
;MSQDNFSQSSNASHGTTNEAQQVLDVFWEREMDEIRNLGQNDFKSQELPLARIKKIMKLDEDVKMISAEAPVLFAKAAELFITELSLRAWVHTEDNKRRTLQRNDIAMAITKYDQFDFLIDIVPREELKPPKRAEENVRTATMHPDQVQYYFQLAQQHQAALQQQQTSGVSQQGQQTQIQQAQPQQKINYGNNGKKALKKHADDKVHQRNFPGLQCASLFPGSKQVCENVTLSLNDRGANQKVVLPCFVAENSLPFPLTPKLVELCQTLTKDRPALSKLKMERTAATYITGHGVAKTMREELVTKLNKNYFSMNVDEATNINGDKIINVLVRVYDDEKEKIITAHLGSIKENISTANHIFLHLKELLDSNQISFSNCSK
;
A
#
# COMPACT_ATOMS: atom_id res chain seq x y z
N MET A 1 16.98 18.23 47.75
CA MET A 1 16.45 16.96 48.30
C MET A 1 14.97 16.95 48.04
N SER A 2 14.53 16.02 47.19
CA SER A 2 13.23 15.33 47.17
C SER A 2 13.02 14.79 45.76
N GLN A 3 13.39 13.52 45.60
CA GLN A 3 13.04 12.68 44.47
C GLN A 3 11.62 12.19 44.69
N ASP A 4 10.72 12.37 43.72
CA ASP A 4 9.46 11.64 43.69
C ASP A 4 9.57 10.55 42.63
N ASN A 5 9.63 9.32 43.16
CA ASN A 5 9.78 8.05 42.49
C ASN A 5 8.39 7.58 42.02
N PHE A 6 8.14 7.56 40.71
CA PHE A 6 6.93 6.96 40.15
C PHE A 6 7.16 5.44 40.02
N SER A 7 6.72 4.68 41.03
CA SER A 7 6.74 3.22 41.00
C SER A 7 5.52 2.71 40.23
N GLN A 8 5.74 2.20 39.02
CA GLN A 8 4.76 1.34 38.35
C GLN A 8 5.12 -0.12 38.63
N SER A 9 4.16 -0.86 39.20
CA SER A 9 4.25 -2.28 39.48
C SER A 9 4.54 -3.09 38.22
N SER A 10 5.69 -3.75 38.17
CA SER A 10 6.01 -4.80 37.22
C SER A 10 5.61 -6.16 37.82
N ASN A 11 4.60 -6.79 37.21
CA ASN A 11 4.33 -8.21 37.42
C ASN A 11 5.53 -9.00 36.90
N ALA A 12 6.23 -9.67 37.80
CA ALA A 12 7.34 -10.54 37.49
C ALA A 12 6.84 -11.83 36.82
N SER A 13 7.16 -11.98 35.53
CA SER A 13 7.31 -13.28 34.88
C SER A 13 8.77 -13.39 34.44
N HIS A 14 9.54 -14.24 35.13
CA HIS A 14 10.88 -14.63 34.71
C HIS A 14 10.83 -15.32 33.33
N GLY A 15 11.21 -14.59 32.30
CA GLY A 15 11.64 -15.10 31.01
C GLY A 15 13.00 -14.49 30.71
N THR A 16 13.97 -15.32 30.32
CA THR A 16 15.28 -14.91 29.80
C THR A 16 15.15 -13.68 28.90
N THR A 17 15.68 -12.53 29.32
CA THR A 17 15.71 -11.31 28.50
C THR A 17 16.57 -11.58 27.26
N ASN A 18 15.96 -11.46 26.08
CA ASN A 18 16.63 -11.66 24.80
C ASN A 18 17.88 -10.76 24.67
N GLU A 19 18.90 -11.25 23.98
CA GLU A 19 20.18 -10.53 23.77
C GLU A 19 19.93 -9.17 23.11
N ALA A 20 19.04 -9.12 22.12
CA ALA A 20 18.61 -7.89 21.47
C ALA A 20 18.03 -6.84 22.44
N GLN A 21 17.27 -7.29 23.44
CA GLN A 21 16.65 -6.39 24.42
C GLN A 21 17.71 -5.78 25.35
N GLN A 22 18.70 -6.57 25.77
CA GLN A 22 19.79 -6.08 26.62
C GLN A 22 20.62 -5.01 25.90
N VAL A 23 20.86 -5.18 24.59
CA VAL A 23 21.56 -4.18 23.77
C VAL A 23 20.73 -2.89 23.62
N LEU A 24 19.41 -3.01 23.48
CA LEU A 24 18.50 -1.86 23.41
C LEU A 24 18.47 -1.06 24.71
N ASP A 25 18.46 -1.72 25.86
CA ASP A 25 18.32 -1.06 27.16
C ASP A 25 19.49 -0.09 27.44
N VAL A 26 20.69 -0.39 26.93
CA VAL A 26 21.89 0.45 27.06
C VAL A 26 22.21 1.27 25.80
N PHE A 27 21.40 1.16 24.74
CA PHE A 27 21.67 1.77 23.44
C PHE A 27 21.84 3.28 23.55
N TRP A 28 20.83 3.98 24.07
CA TRP A 28 20.85 5.44 24.13
C TRP A 28 21.92 5.98 25.08
N GLU A 29 22.23 5.29 26.18
CA GLU A 29 23.33 5.70 27.06
C GLU A 29 24.67 5.66 26.33
N ARG A 30 24.94 4.56 25.61
CA ARG A 30 26.15 4.40 24.81
C ARG A 30 26.24 5.42 23.67
N GLU A 31 25.18 5.57 22.88
CA GLU A 31 25.18 6.49 21.73
C GLU A 31 25.30 7.95 22.20
N MET A 32 24.68 8.33 23.31
CA MET A 32 24.80 9.69 23.85
C MET A 32 26.21 9.98 24.36
N ASP A 33 26.88 9.00 24.95
CA ASP A 33 28.28 9.15 25.36
C ASP A 33 29.22 9.22 24.15
N GLU A 34 28.97 8.48 23.09
CA GLU A 34 29.69 8.64 21.82
C GLU A 34 29.51 10.06 21.27
N ILE A 35 28.27 10.54 21.18
CA ILE A 35 27.93 11.87 20.66
C ILE A 35 28.62 12.99 21.46
N ARG A 36 28.68 12.86 22.79
CA ARG A 36 29.37 13.84 23.67
C ARG A 36 30.88 13.90 23.41
N ASN A 37 31.46 12.80 22.95
CA ASN A 37 32.90 12.68 22.70
C ASN A 37 33.29 12.92 21.22
N LEU A 38 32.32 13.23 20.33
CA LEU A 38 32.60 13.51 18.93
C LEU A 38 33.46 14.77 18.75
N GLY A 39 34.51 14.66 17.96
CA GLY A 39 35.38 15.76 17.55
C GLY A 39 34.97 16.39 16.22
N GLN A 40 35.58 17.53 15.88
CA GLN A 40 35.28 18.23 14.62
C GLN A 40 35.57 17.43 13.34
N ASN A 41 36.44 16.41 13.42
CA ASN A 41 36.81 15.61 12.25
C ASN A 41 35.80 14.51 11.92
N ASP A 42 34.97 14.10 12.89
CA ASP A 42 34.01 13.00 12.71
C ASP A 42 32.83 13.40 11.80
N PHE A 43 32.58 14.71 11.69
CA PHE A 43 31.60 15.27 10.76
C PHE A 43 32.01 15.20 9.28
N LYS A 44 33.27 14.85 8.97
CA LYS A 44 33.76 14.75 7.59
C LYS A 44 33.55 13.36 6.98
N SER A 45 33.42 12.32 7.79
CA SER A 45 33.16 10.94 7.37
C SER A 45 31.76 10.53 7.81
N GLN A 46 30.78 10.66 6.90
CA GLN A 46 29.39 10.28 7.16
C GLN A 46 29.06 9.03 6.35
N GLU A 47 28.42 8.04 6.97
CA GLU A 47 28.00 6.82 6.27
C GLU A 47 26.98 7.11 5.16
N LEU A 48 26.14 8.13 5.38
CA LEU A 48 25.09 8.54 4.47
C LEU A 48 25.52 9.74 3.60
N PRO A 49 25.31 9.70 2.28
CA PRO A 49 25.73 10.78 1.39
C PRO A 49 24.88 12.04 1.60
N LEU A 50 25.51 13.12 2.08
CA LEU A 50 24.85 14.40 2.39
C LEU A 50 24.05 14.98 1.21
N ALA A 51 24.54 14.79 -0.02
CA ALA A 51 23.83 15.24 -1.23
C ALA A 51 22.47 14.54 -1.40
N ARG A 52 22.36 13.26 -1.02
CA ARG A 52 21.09 12.51 -1.10
C ARG A 52 20.11 12.98 -0.04
N ILE A 53 20.60 13.20 1.19
CA ILE A 53 19.81 13.75 2.31
C ILE A 53 19.26 15.12 1.91
N LYS A 54 20.12 16.02 1.42
CA LYS A 54 19.71 17.35 0.94
C LYS A 54 18.67 17.27 -0.18
N LYS A 55 18.79 16.29 -1.09
CA LYS A 55 17.80 16.08 -2.16
C LYS A 55 16.45 15.61 -1.62
N ILE A 56 16.42 14.77 -0.59
CA ILE A 56 15.19 14.31 0.07
C ILE A 56 14.52 15.48 0.80
N MET A 57 15.27 16.28 1.55
CA MET A 57 14.76 17.49 2.22
C MET A 57 14.14 18.50 1.24
N LYS A 58 14.60 18.50 -0.02
CA LYS A 58 14.10 19.37 -1.10
C LYS A 58 12.89 18.82 -1.85
N LEU A 59 12.40 17.62 -1.50
CA LEU A 59 11.14 17.11 -2.03
C LEU A 59 9.94 17.89 -1.49
N ASP A 60 10.10 18.51 -0.32
CA ASP A 60 9.12 19.45 0.22
C ASP A 60 9.22 20.79 -0.52
N GLU A 61 8.12 21.19 -1.17
CA GLU A 61 8.02 22.41 -1.98
C GLU A 61 8.21 23.69 -1.15
N ASP A 62 7.93 23.64 0.16
CA ASP A 62 8.06 24.78 1.06
C ASP A 62 9.51 25.02 1.49
N VAL A 63 10.42 24.08 1.22
CA VAL A 63 11.85 24.17 1.62
C VAL A 63 12.68 24.91 0.57
N LYS A 64 12.88 26.22 0.77
CA LYS A 64 13.66 27.08 -0.15
C LYS A 64 15.18 27.03 0.03
N MET A 65 15.69 27.10 1.26
CA MET A 65 17.12 27.07 1.54
C MET A 65 17.38 26.08 2.69
N ILE A 66 18.52 25.39 2.65
CA ILE A 66 18.92 24.40 3.65
C ILE A 66 20.31 24.77 4.15
N SER A 67 20.44 24.97 5.46
CA SER A 67 21.73 25.21 6.12
C SER A 67 22.68 24.03 5.89
N ALA A 68 23.99 24.29 5.83
CA ALA A 68 25.00 23.23 5.67
C ALA A 68 25.02 22.24 6.86
N GLU A 69 24.57 22.67 8.04
CA GLU A 69 24.51 21.86 9.26
C GLU A 69 23.39 20.83 9.24
N ALA A 70 22.25 21.16 8.62
CA ALA A 70 21.05 20.31 8.68
C ALA A 70 21.26 18.92 8.04
N PRO A 71 21.86 18.78 6.84
CA PRO A 71 22.15 17.46 6.28
C PRO A 71 23.09 16.61 7.13
N VAL A 72 24.02 17.24 7.86
CA VAL A 72 24.96 16.55 8.75
C VAL A 72 24.23 16.01 9.98
N LEU A 73 23.35 16.82 10.59
CA LEU A 73 22.50 16.36 11.70
C LEU A 73 21.56 15.23 11.27
N PHE A 74 20.94 15.35 10.10
CA PHE A 74 20.09 14.29 9.56
C PHE A 74 20.85 13.01 9.24
N ALA A 75 22.13 13.09 8.85
CA ALA A 75 22.94 11.89 8.62
C ALA A 75 23.10 11.08 9.91
N LYS A 76 23.55 11.72 11.01
CA LYS A 76 23.69 11.03 12.30
C LYS A 76 22.34 10.63 12.89
N ALA A 77 21.31 11.45 12.77
CA ALA A 77 19.96 11.10 13.24
C ALA A 77 19.41 9.87 12.48
N ALA A 78 19.61 9.79 11.17
CA ALA A 78 19.19 8.65 10.37
C ALA A 78 19.96 7.37 10.72
N GLU A 79 21.26 7.47 11.02
CA GLU A 79 22.09 6.36 11.51
C GLU A 79 21.54 5.78 12.83
N LEU A 80 21.28 6.66 13.81
CA LEU A 80 20.69 6.27 15.10
C LEU A 80 19.32 5.64 14.92
N PHE A 81 18.47 6.27 14.10
CA PHE A 81 17.13 5.80 13.82
C PHE A 81 17.11 4.42 13.17
N ILE A 82 17.96 4.19 12.15
CA ILE A 82 18.06 2.88 11.49
C ILE A 82 18.54 1.82 12.48
N THR A 83 19.52 2.14 13.31
CA THR A 83 20.09 1.20 14.29
C THR A 83 19.06 0.83 15.35
N GLU A 84 18.38 1.81 15.94
CA GLU A 84 17.35 1.58 16.96
C GLU A 84 16.16 0.80 16.40
N LEU A 85 15.64 1.20 15.24
CA LEU A 85 14.52 0.51 14.59
C LEU A 85 14.90 -0.94 14.26
N SER A 86 16.13 -1.16 13.77
CA SER A 86 16.63 -2.50 13.46
C SER A 86 16.75 -3.37 14.71
N LEU A 87 17.28 -2.82 15.81
CA LEU A 87 17.38 -3.53 17.09
C LEU A 87 15.98 -3.89 17.65
N ARG A 88 15.02 -2.96 17.62
CA ARG A 88 13.64 -3.21 18.05
C ARG A 88 12.94 -4.27 17.20
N ALA A 89 13.17 -4.26 15.88
CA ALA A 89 12.69 -5.31 14.99
C ALA A 89 13.41 -6.65 15.23
N TRP A 90 14.70 -6.61 15.58
CA TRP A 90 15.49 -7.80 15.87
C TRP A 90 15.00 -8.55 17.11
N VAL A 91 14.50 -7.85 18.15
CA VAL A 91 13.81 -8.48 19.29
C VAL A 91 12.71 -9.44 18.83
N HIS A 92 11.88 -9.03 17.86
CA HIS A 92 10.83 -9.88 17.30
C HIS A 92 11.35 -11.01 16.42
N THR A 93 12.50 -10.83 15.80
CA THR A 93 13.18 -11.89 15.05
C THR A 93 13.64 -13.00 16.00
N GLU A 94 14.24 -12.63 17.12
CA GLU A 94 14.69 -13.55 18.18
C GLU A 94 13.52 -14.24 18.91
N ASP A 95 12.47 -13.49 19.26
CA ASP A 95 11.24 -14.04 19.86
C ASP A 95 10.64 -15.16 18.99
N ASN A 96 10.70 -14.99 17.67
CA ASN A 96 10.23 -15.96 16.68
C ASN A 96 11.25 -17.07 16.38
N LYS A 97 12.37 -17.13 17.11
CA LYS A 97 13.47 -18.09 16.91
C LYS A 97 14.05 -18.07 15.49
N ARG A 98 14.00 -16.92 14.84
CA ARG A 98 14.56 -16.70 13.50
C ARG A 98 15.92 -16.01 13.62
N ARG A 99 16.76 -16.19 12.59
CA ARG A 99 18.04 -15.47 12.43
C ARG A 99 18.06 -14.61 11.16
N THR A 100 16.87 -14.34 10.63
CA THR A 100 16.67 -13.54 9.42
C THR A 100 15.59 -12.51 9.73
N LEU A 101 15.99 -11.24 9.71
CA LEU A 101 15.10 -10.10 9.91
C LEU A 101 14.12 -10.02 8.73
N GLN A 102 12.83 -9.90 9.02
CA GLN A 102 11.78 -9.81 8.01
C GLN A 102 11.04 -8.49 8.11
N ARG A 103 10.33 -8.13 7.03
CA ARG A 103 9.48 -6.93 6.99
C ARG A 103 8.43 -6.91 8.12
N ASN A 104 7.90 -8.08 8.48
CA ASN A 104 6.89 -8.20 9.53
C ASN A 104 7.44 -7.87 10.92
N ASP A 105 8.73 -8.11 11.18
CA ASP A 105 9.37 -7.74 12.44
C ASP A 105 9.45 -6.23 12.61
N ILE A 106 9.73 -5.52 11.51
CA ILE A 106 9.73 -4.05 11.47
C ILE A 106 8.32 -3.52 11.72
N ALA A 107 7.29 -4.11 11.08
CA ALA A 107 5.91 -3.72 11.30
C ALA A 107 5.46 -3.93 12.77
N MET A 108 5.91 -5.00 13.41
CA MET A 108 5.67 -5.26 14.84
C MET A 108 6.38 -4.24 15.74
N ALA A 109 7.64 -3.92 15.44
CA ALA A 109 8.40 -2.92 16.20
C ALA A 109 7.74 -1.53 16.14
N ILE A 110 7.31 -1.11 14.95
CA ILE A 110 6.57 0.16 14.75
C ILE A 110 5.25 0.15 15.53
N THR A 111 4.54 -0.98 15.55
CA THR A 111 3.26 -1.11 16.26
C THR A 111 3.42 -1.00 17.79
N LYS A 112 4.53 -1.49 18.35
CA LYS A 112 4.77 -1.50 19.80
C LYS A 112 5.30 -0.18 20.35
N TYR A 113 5.79 0.72 19.50
CA TYR A 113 6.47 1.94 19.94
C TYR A 113 5.92 3.15 19.19
N ASP A 114 5.15 3.97 19.91
CA ASP A 114 4.41 5.14 19.43
C ASP A 114 5.27 6.21 18.76
N GLN A 115 6.54 6.35 19.17
CA GLN A 115 7.51 7.25 18.51
C GLN A 115 7.68 6.94 17.00
N PHE A 116 7.33 5.73 16.56
CA PHE A 116 7.41 5.33 15.15
C PHE A 116 6.08 5.45 14.38
N ASP A 117 5.04 6.04 14.96
CA ASP A 117 3.73 6.16 14.30
C ASP A 117 3.76 6.95 12.99
N PHE A 118 4.76 7.82 12.79
CA PHE A 118 4.99 8.50 11.53
C PHE A 118 5.30 7.55 10.34
N LEU A 119 5.57 6.27 10.60
CA LEU A 119 5.84 5.25 9.59
C LEU A 119 4.62 4.39 9.20
N ILE A 120 3.46 4.59 9.82
CA ILE A 120 2.28 3.73 9.62
C ILE A 120 1.87 3.65 8.14
N ASP A 121 1.91 4.78 7.44
CA ASP A 121 1.53 4.86 6.03
C ASP A 121 2.60 4.29 5.08
N ILE A 122 3.84 4.11 5.56
CA ILE A 122 4.98 3.60 4.78
C ILE A 122 5.12 2.08 4.91
N VAL A 123 4.87 1.55 6.11
CA VAL A 123 4.96 0.12 6.40
C VAL A 123 3.55 -0.43 6.67
N PRO A 124 2.78 -0.81 5.61
CA PRO A 124 1.47 -1.40 5.81
C PRO A 124 1.54 -2.58 6.77
N ARG A 125 0.72 -2.47 7.82
CA ARG A 125 0.52 -3.49 8.84
C ARG A 125 -0.21 -4.65 8.17
N GLU A 126 0.37 -5.84 8.17
CA GLU A 126 -0.42 -7.04 7.92
C GLU A 126 -1.38 -7.16 9.11
N GLU A 127 -2.68 -6.94 8.89
CA GLU A 127 -3.69 -7.22 9.89
C GLU A 127 -3.50 -8.69 10.31
N LEU A 128 -2.95 -8.89 11.51
CA LEU A 128 -2.99 -10.17 12.18
C LEU A 128 -4.46 -10.51 12.35
N LYS A 129 -4.99 -11.29 11.41
CA LYS A 129 -6.29 -11.95 11.53
C LYS A 129 -6.39 -12.44 12.97
N PRO A 130 -7.39 -11.99 13.75
CA PRO A 130 -7.49 -12.42 15.14
C PRO A 130 -7.46 -13.95 15.15
N PRO A 131 -6.74 -14.58 16.11
CA PRO A 131 -6.70 -16.02 16.19
C PRO A 131 -8.14 -16.48 16.35
N LYS A 132 -8.71 -17.05 15.30
CA LYS A 132 -9.96 -17.77 15.40
C LYS A 132 -9.71 -18.83 16.47
N ARG A 133 -10.32 -18.66 17.64
CA ARG A 133 -10.52 -19.76 18.57
C ARG A 133 -11.15 -20.87 17.74
N ALA A 134 -10.36 -21.89 17.43
CA ALA A 134 -10.85 -23.08 16.78
C ALA A 134 -11.64 -23.84 17.86
N GLU A 135 -12.90 -23.43 18.04
CA GLU A 135 -13.92 -24.36 18.47
C GLU A 135 -14.04 -25.41 17.37
N GLU A 136 -13.98 -26.67 17.78
CA GLU A 136 -14.11 -27.85 16.94
C GLU A 136 -15.31 -27.70 16.00
N ASN A 137 -15.04 -27.67 14.70
CA ASN A 137 -15.99 -28.13 13.70
C ASN A 137 -15.22 -28.72 12.53
N VAL A 138 -15.16 -30.04 12.54
CA VAL A 138 -14.67 -30.90 11.46
C VAL A 138 -15.41 -30.56 10.17
N ARG A 139 -14.69 -29.96 9.21
CA ARG A 139 -15.05 -29.99 7.79
C ARG A 139 -13.85 -30.48 7.00
N THR A 140 -13.76 -31.80 6.91
CA THR A 140 -12.95 -32.52 5.94
C THR A 140 -13.30 -32.04 4.53
N ALA A 141 -12.34 -31.44 3.84
CA ALA A 141 -12.39 -31.31 2.39
C ALA A 141 -12.12 -32.70 1.79
N THR A 142 -13.19 -33.41 1.42
CA THR A 142 -13.11 -34.63 0.61
C THR A 142 -12.54 -34.29 -0.77
N MET A 143 -11.29 -34.66 -1.01
CA MET A 143 -10.71 -34.80 -2.35
C MET A 143 -11.17 -36.14 -2.95
N HIS A 144 -11.57 -36.13 -4.21
CA HIS A 144 -12.08 -37.30 -4.94
C HIS A 144 -10.97 -38.37 -5.10
N PRO A 145 -11.21 -39.66 -4.74
CA PRO A 145 -10.18 -40.71 -4.70
C PRO A 145 -9.41 -40.93 -6.02
N ASP A 146 -10.08 -40.74 -7.16
CA ASP A 146 -9.47 -41.00 -8.48
C ASP A 146 -8.33 -40.03 -8.85
N GLN A 147 -8.34 -38.80 -8.33
CA GLN A 147 -7.27 -37.85 -8.63
C GLN A 147 -5.99 -38.20 -7.89
N VAL A 148 -6.07 -38.75 -6.67
CA VAL A 148 -4.89 -39.13 -5.88
C VAL A 148 -4.20 -40.35 -6.49
N GLN A 149 -4.96 -41.33 -7.01
CA GLN A 149 -4.39 -42.45 -7.75
C GLN A 149 -3.71 -42.01 -9.05
N TYR A 150 -4.30 -41.06 -9.78
CA TYR A 150 -3.71 -40.53 -11.01
C TYR A 150 -2.36 -39.83 -10.76
N TYR A 151 -2.26 -39.01 -9.72
CA TYR A 151 -0.99 -38.34 -9.36
C TYR A 151 0.06 -39.32 -8.81
N PHE A 152 -0.35 -40.37 -8.09
CA PHE A 152 0.56 -41.40 -7.61
C PHE A 152 1.11 -42.26 -8.75
N GLN A 153 0.28 -42.59 -9.75
CA GLN A 153 0.69 -43.31 -10.96
C GLN A 153 1.71 -42.51 -11.78
N LEU A 154 1.48 -41.19 -11.94
CA LEU A 154 2.40 -40.29 -12.64
C LEU A 154 3.75 -40.15 -11.92
N ALA A 155 3.75 -40.10 -10.59
CA ALA A 155 4.97 -40.01 -9.80
C ALA A 155 5.84 -41.29 -9.93
N GLN A 156 5.20 -42.46 -9.97
CA GLN A 156 5.90 -43.75 -10.10
C GLN A 156 6.51 -43.94 -11.50
N GLN A 157 5.86 -43.42 -12.54
CA GLN A 157 6.37 -43.47 -13.92
C GLN A 157 7.58 -42.55 -14.14
N HIS A 158 7.66 -41.41 -13.42
CA HIS A 158 8.80 -40.49 -13.50
C HIS A 158 10.06 -41.05 -12.82
N GLN A 159 9.92 -41.86 -11.78
CA GLN A 159 11.05 -42.49 -11.09
C GLN A 159 11.65 -43.67 -11.87
N ALA A 160 10.84 -44.43 -12.61
CA ALA A 160 11.31 -45.52 -13.47
C ALA A 160 12.14 -45.01 -14.68
N ALA A 161 11.83 -43.82 -15.20
CA ALA A 161 12.56 -43.22 -16.31
C ALA A 161 13.96 -42.71 -15.94
N LEU A 162 14.24 -42.49 -14.64
CA LEU A 162 15.54 -41.99 -14.15
C LEU A 162 16.55 -43.11 -13.81
N GLN A 163 16.17 -44.39 -13.89
CA GLN A 163 17.07 -45.52 -13.56
C GLN A 163 17.67 -46.26 -14.78
N GLN A 164 17.33 -45.89 -16.03
CA GLN A 164 17.85 -46.61 -17.21
C GLN A 164 19.02 -45.94 -17.96
N GLN A 165 19.70 -44.93 -17.38
CA GLN A 165 20.80 -44.23 -18.08
C GLN A 165 22.22 -44.50 -17.57
N GLN A 166 22.47 -45.69 -17.02
CA GLN A 166 23.84 -46.21 -16.88
C GLN A 166 23.89 -47.70 -17.25
N THR A 167 24.08 -47.99 -18.55
CA THR A 167 25.08 -48.96 -19.06
C THR A 167 25.04 -49.04 -20.59
N SER A 168 26.20 -48.75 -21.21
CA SER A 168 26.80 -49.41 -22.39
C SER A 168 26.14 -49.41 -23.78
N GLY A 169 26.76 -48.70 -24.73
CA GLY A 169 27.28 -49.31 -25.98
C GLY A 169 26.46 -49.29 -27.29
N VAL A 170 26.87 -48.37 -28.18
CA VAL A 170 26.98 -48.46 -29.66
C VAL A 170 25.72 -48.74 -30.54
N SER A 171 25.57 -47.84 -31.54
CA SER A 171 25.00 -48.01 -32.91
C SER A 171 23.54 -47.62 -33.19
N GLN A 172 23.40 -46.89 -34.31
CA GLN A 172 22.28 -46.80 -35.28
C GLN A 172 21.14 -45.78 -35.13
N GLN A 173 20.99 -45.04 -36.25
CA GLN A 173 19.80 -44.63 -37.00
C GLN A 173 18.46 -44.32 -36.27
N GLY A 174 18.10 -43.03 -36.33
CA GLY A 174 16.99 -42.60 -37.19
C GLY A 174 15.56 -42.78 -36.69
N GLN A 175 15.06 -41.79 -35.94
CA GLN A 175 13.90 -40.93 -36.26
C GLN A 175 13.33 -40.32 -34.96
N GLN A 176 13.41 -39.00 -34.84
CA GLN A 176 12.81 -38.24 -33.73
C GLN A 176 11.80 -37.23 -34.27
N THR A 177 10.59 -37.34 -33.73
CA THR A 177 9.53 -36.32 -33.75
C THR A 177 9.81 -35.33 -32.62
N GLN A 178 9.94 -34.03 -32.95
CA GLN A 178 10.26 -32.96 -31.99
C GLN A 178 9.04 -32.49 -31.20
N ILE A 179 9.18 -32.49 -29.87
CA ILE A 179 8.39 -31.71 -28.92
C ILE A 179 9.23 -30.47 -28.58
N GLN A 180 8.61 -29.30 -28.66
CA GLN A 180 9.25 -27.98 -28.62
C GLN A 180 9.64 -27.62 -27.18
N GLN A 181 10.94 -27.74 -26.85
CA GLN A 181 11.55 -27.24 -25.62
C GLN A 181 11.93 -25.76 -25.75
N ALA A 182 11.75 -25.01 -24.67
CA ALA A 182 12.33 -23.69 -24.48
C ALA A 182 13.86 -23.77 -24.60
N GLN A 183 14.44 -22.94 -25.47
CA GLN A 183 15.86 -22.95 -25.76
C GLN A 183 16.69 -22.43 -24.55
N PRO A 184 17.82 -23.06 -24.23
CA PRO A 184 18.83 -22.45 -23.37
C PRO A 184 19.43 -21.24 -24.10
N GLN A 185 19.60 -20.13 -23.38
CA GLN A 185 20.34 -18.98 -23.85
C GLN A 185 21.74 -19.43 -24.31
N GLN A 186 21.97 -19.41 -25.63
CA GLN A 186 23.32 -19.55 -26.17
C GLN A 186 24.15 -18.38 -25.65
N LYS A 187 25.21 -18.67 -24.88
CA LYS A 187 26.30 -17.71 -24.69
C LYS A 187 26.86 -17.37 -26.07
N ILE A 188 26.48 -16.20 -26.59
CA ILE A 188 27.12 -15.64 -27.78
C ILE A 188 28.55 -15.31 -27.37
N ASN A 189 29.49 -16.12 -27.86
CA ASN A 189 30.91 -15.85 -27.69
C ASN A 189 31.26 -14.63 -28.56
N TYR A 190 31.43 -13.47 -27.93
CA TYR A 190 31.89 -12.28 -28.62
C TYR A 190 33.37 -12.44 -28.96
N GLY A 191 33.64 -13.09 -30.09
CA GLY A 191 34.85 -12.80 -30.86
C GLY A 191 34.80 -11.37 -31.41
N ASN A 192 35.95 -10.81 -31.78
CA ASN A 192 36.24 -9.42 -32.19
C ASN A 192 35.41 -8.80 -33.34
N ASN A 193 34.22 -9.30 -33.67
CA ASN A 193 33.38 -8.88 -34.79
C ASN A 193 32.02 -8.28 -34.38
N GLY A 194 31.90 -7.70 -33.17
CA GLY A 194 30.64 -7.23 -32.58
C GLY A 194 29.78 -6.32 -33.47
N LYS A 195 30.39 -5.38 -34.23
CA LYS A 195 29.64 -4.46 -35.11
C LYS A 195 28.93 -5.16 -36.27
N LYS A 196 29.51 -6.22 -36.83
CA LYS A 196 28.88 -6.98 -37.94
C LYS A 196 27.76 -7.88 -37.43
N ALA A 197 27.92 -8.44 -36.23
CA ALA A 197 26.89 -9.25 -35.58
C ALA A 197 25.66 -8.41 -35.20
N LEU A 198 25.87 -7.20 -34.68
CA LEU A 198 24.80 -6.22 -34.38
C LEU A 198 24.01 -5.84 -35.63
N LYS A 199 24.69 -5.58 -36.75
CA LYS A 199 24.01 -5.24 -38.02
C LYS A 199 23.20 -6.43 -38.56
N LYS A 200 23.76 -7.63 -38.50
CA LYS A 200 23.06 -8.87 -38.92
C LYS A 200 21.83 -9.19 -38.06
N HIS A 201 21.88 -8.93 -36.75
CA HIS A 201 20.73 -9.07 -35.85
C HIS A 201 19.67 -7.98 -36.11
N ALA A 202 20.08 -6.75 -36.41
CA ALA A 202 19.15 -5.66 -36.75
C ALA A 202 18.36 -5.95 -38.03
N ASP A 203 18.99 -6.63 -39.00
CA ASP A 203 18.37 -7.01 -40.27
C ASP A 203 17.54 -8.31 -40.17
N ASP A 204 17.48 -8.96 -39.00
CA ASP A 204 16.80 -10.24 -38.82
C ASP A 204 15.27 -10.07 -38.69
N LYS A 205 14.51 -10.99 -39.30
CA LYS A 205 13.03 -10.91 -39.38
C LYS A 205 12.37 -10.95 -38.00
N VAL A 206 13.00 -11.62 -37.04
CA VAL A 206 12.54 -11.67 -35.64
C VAL A 206 12.70 -10.30 -34.97
N HIS A 207 13.81 -9.61 -35.24
CA HIS A 207 14.02 -8.25 -34.74
C HIS A 207 13.03 -7.29 -35.38
N GLN A 208 12.89 -7.29 -36.71
CA GLN A 208 11.91 -6.42 -37.40
C GLN A 208 10.46 -6.66 -36.95
N ARG A 209 10.10 -7.88 -36.55
CA ARG A 209 8.77 -8.20 -35.99
C ARG A 209 8.56 -7.69 -34.56
N ASN A 210 9.61 -7.67 -33.74
CA ASN A 210 9.54 -7.31 -32.32
C ASN A 210 9.97 -5.85 -32.04
N PHE A 211 10.66 -5.20 -32.98
CA PHE A 211 11.19 -3.83 -32.87
C PHE A 211 10.12 -2.72 -32.77
N PRO A 212 8.93 -2.83 -33.40
CA PRO A 212 7.89 -1.81 -33.25
C PRO A 212 7.45 -1.61 -31.80
N GLY A 213 7.58 -2.63 -30.95
CA GLY A 213 7.20 -2.60 -29.52
C GLY A 213 8.22 -1.93 -28.60
N LEU A 214 9.41 -1.55 -29.08
CA LEU A 214 10.51 -1.01 -28.26
C LEU A 214 10.85 0.47 -28.55
N GLN A 215 10.21 1.10 -29.54
CA GLN A 215 10.44 2.53 -29.84
C GLN A 215 9.88 3.50 -28.78
N CYS A 216 9.22 3.02 -27.73
CA CYS A 216 8.61 3.87 -26.69
C CYS A 216 9.36 3.85 -25.34
N ALA A 217 10.67 3.60 -25.33
CA ALA A 217 11.47 3.65 -24.11
C ALA A 217 12.77 4.46 -24.29
N SER A 218 12.66 5.75 -24.59
CA SER A 218 13.78 6.69 -24.47
C SER A 218 13.59 7.58 -23.24
N LEU A 219 14.02 7.07 -22.08
CA LEU A 219 14.23 7.87 -20.86
C LEU A 219 15.73 8.16 -20.62
N PHE A 220 16.57 8.01 -21.64
CA PHE A 220 18.00 8.33 -21.52
C PHE A 220 18.29 9.79 -21.92
N PRO A 221 19.11 10.53 -21.15
CA PRO A 221 19.54 11.87 -21.53
C PRO A 221 20.41 11.82 -22.80
N GLY A 222 19.96 12.44 -23.89
CA GLY A 222 20.75 12.66 -25.11
C GLY A 222 20.15 12.19 -26.44
N SER A 223 18.96 11.57 -26.47
CA SER A 223 18.32 11.18 -27.73
C SER A 223 17.65 12.37 -28.44
N LYS A 224 18.08 12.66 -29.68
CA LYS A 224 17.40 13.62 -30.56
C LYS A 224 15.98 13.11 -30.88
N GLN A 225 14.98 13.95 -30.64
CA GLN A 225 13.60 13.68 -31.04
C GLN A 225 13.51 13.51 -32.56
N VAL A 226 12.90 12.41 -32.98
CA VAL A 226 12.22 12.34 -34.28
C VAL A 226 10.79 11.95 -33.97
N CYS A 227 9.89 12.93 -34.07
CA CYS A 227 8.45 12.72 -34.06
C CYS A 227 7.98 12.83 -35.52
N GLU A 228 7.26 11.84 -36.02
CA GLU A 228 6.17 12.10 -36.98
C GLU A 228 5.15 10.94 -36.97
N ASN A 229 3.99 11.21 -36.35
CA ASN A 229 2.66 10.65 -36.60
C ASN A 229 2.56 9.19 -37.06
N VAL A 230 2.88 8.24 -36.18
CA VAL A 230 2.34 6.87 -36.31
C VAL A 230 0.92 6.88 -35.73
N THR A 231 -0.09 6.72 -36.59
CA THR A 231 -1.48 6.50 -36.15
C THR A 231 -1.54 5.14 -35.45
N LEU A 232 -1.39 5.14 -34.13
CA LEU A 232 -1.47 3.95 -33.29
C LEU A 232 -2.80 3.21 -33.54
N SER A 233 -2.76 1.88 -33.60
CA SER A 233 -3.96 1.05 -33.73
C SER A 233 -4.93 1.32 -32.60
N LEU A 234 -6.25 1.15 -32.83
CA LEU A 234 -7.25 1.27 -31.76
C LEU A 234 -6.94 0.34 -30.58
N ASN A 235 -6.37 -0.84 -30.86
CA ASN A 235 -5.93 -1.77 -29.82
C ASN A 235 -4.77 -1.22 -29.00
N ASP A 236 -3.78 -0.60 -29.64
CA ASP A 236 -2.61 -0.01 -28.97
C ASP A 236 -3.01 1.22 -28.15
N ARG A 237 -3.92 2.04 -28.69
CA ARG A 237 -4.51 3.19 -27.98
C ARG A 237 -5.32 2.73 -26.77
N GLY A 238 -6.10 1.65 -26.92
CA GLY A 238 -6.84 1.04 -25.82
C GLY A 238 -5.92 0.45 -24.75
N ALA A 239 -4.83 -0.21 -25.15
CA ALA A 239 -3.81 -0.71 -24.23
C ALA A 239 -3.12 0.44 -23.47
N ASN A 240 -2.77 1.53 -24.16
CA ASN A 240 -2.20 2.72 -23.54
C ASN A 240 -3.15 3.34 -22.49
N GLN A 241 -4.43 3.50 -22.82
CA GLN A 241 -5.43 4.01 -21.87
C GLN A 241 -5.59 3.11 -20.63
N LYS A 242 -5.51 1.79 -20.80
CA LYS A 242 -5.54 0.82 -19.69
C LYS A 242 -4.32 0.91 -18.76
N VAL A 243 -3.20 1.47 -19.22
CA VAL A 243 -2.01 1.71 -18.41
C VAL A 243 -2.06 3.09 -17.74
N VAL A 244 -2.55 4.10 -18.44
CA VAL A 244 -2.62 5.49 -17.91
C VAL A 244 -3.49 5.59 -16.67
N LEU A 245 -4.67 4.94 -16.65
CA LEU A 245 -5.61 5.08 -15.54
C LEU A 245 -5.06 4.49 -14.22
N PRO A 246 -4.49 3.26 -14.19
CA PRO A 246 -3.84 2.74 -13.00
C PRO A 246 -2.60 3.53 -12.57
N CYS A 247 -1.82 4.07 -13.51
CA CYS A 247 -0.70 4.95 -13.17
C CYS A 247 -1.17 6.20 -12.41
N PHE A 248 -2.24 6.85 -12.89
CA PHE A 248 -2.82 8.01 -12.20
C PHE A 248 -3.33 7.66 -10.79
N VAL A 249 -4.01 6.51 -10.66
CA VAL A 249 -4.49 5.98 -9.37
C VAL A 249 -3.31 5.76 -8.41
N ALA A 250 -2.24 5.13 -8.87
CA ALA A 250 -1.05 4.86 -8.07
C ALA A 250 -0.31 6.14 -7.67
N GLU A 251 -0.13 7.08 -8.61
CA GLU A 251 0.54 8.36 -8.38
C GLU A 251 -0.17 9.22 -7.33
N ASN A 252 -1.51 9.18 -7.31
CA ASN A 252 -2.33 9.96 -6.37
C ASN A 252 -2.76 9.15 -5.14
N SER A 253 -2.16 7.97 -4.90
CA SER A 253 -2.48 7.11 -3.76
C SER A 253 -3.97 6.79 -3.62
N LEU A 254 -4.67 6.61 -4.75
CA LEU A 254 -6.10 6.28 -4.77
C LEU A 254 -6.30 4.75 -4.67
N PRO A 255 -7.40 4.26 -4.06
CA PRO A 255 -7.68 2.84 -3.99
C PRO A 255 -7.90 2.22 -5.39
N PHE A 256 -7.17 1.15 -5.73
CA PHE A 256 -7.37 0.43 -7.00
C PHE A 256 -8.82 -0.03 -7.30
N PRO A 257 -9.65 -0.40 -6.31
CA PRO A 257 -11.08 -0.69 -6.54
C PRO A 257 -11.88 0.49 -7.12
N LEU A 258 -11.35 1.71 -7.08
CA LEU A 258 -11.97 2.89 -7.72
C LEU A 258 -11.83 2.88 -9.25
N THR A 259 -10.85 2.14 -9.79
CA THR A 259 -10.51 2.13 -11.23
C THR A 259 -11.70 1.83 -12.14
N PRO A 260 -12.54 0.80 -11.90
CA PRO A 260 -13.71 0.53 -12.75
C PRO A 260 -14.71 1.68 -12.77
N LYS A 261 -14.95 2.34 -11.62
CA LYS A 261 -15.85 3.50 -11.53
C LYS A 261 -15.28 4.72 -12.25
N LEU A 262 -13.96 4.91 -12.23
CA LEU A 262 -13.31 5.97 -13.02
C LEU A 262 -13.46 5.73 -14.52
N VAL A 263 -13.37 4.49 -14.98
CA VAL A 263 -13.61 4.15 -16.40
C VAL A 263 -15.05 4.53 -16.79
N GLU A 264 -16.03 4.14 -15.98
CA GLU A 264 -17.45 4.47 -16.20
C GLU A 264 -17.69 5.99 -16.22
N LEU A 265 -17.05 6.73 -15.32
CA LEU A 265 -17.08 8.20 -15.28
C LEU A 265 -16.50 8.79 -16.56
N CYS A 266 -15.31 8.35 -16.97
CA CYS A 266 -14.67 8.83 -18.21
C CYS A 266 -15.55 8.55 -19.43
N GLN A 267 -16.11 7.35 -19.55
CA GLN A 267 -17.05 7.01 -20.63
C GLN A 267 -18.29 7.91 -20.62
N THR A 268 -18.84 8.18 -19.43
CA THR A 268 -19.99 9.08 -19.29
C THR A 268 -19.67 10.51 -19.69
N LEU A 269 -18.52 11.04 -19.26
CA LEU A 269 -18.06 12.39 -19.62
C LEU A 269 -17.79 12.55 -21.11
N THR A 270 -17.32 11.49 -21.79
CA THR A 270 -17.05 11.54 -23.23
C THR A 270 -18.30 11.65 -24.10
N LYS A 271 -19.51 11.44 -23.53
CA LYS A 271 -20.78 11.63 -24.25
C LYS A 271 -20.99 13.08 -24.71
N ASP A 272 -20.47 14.05 -23.96
CA ASP A 272 -20.46 15.48 -24.32
C ASP A 272 -19.02 16.00 -24.43
N ARG A 273 -18.40 15.71 -25.57
CA ARG A 273 -17.01 16.10 -25.85
C ARG A 273 -16.80 17.63 -25.81
N PRO A 274 -17.70 18.48 -26.37
CA PRO A 274 -17.55 19.94 -26.27
C PRO A 274 -17.52 20.44 -24.83
N ALA A 275 -18.41 19.97 -23.95
CA ALA A 275 -18.43 20.37 -22.55
C ALA A 275 -17.18 19.87 -21.82
N LEU A 276 -16.79 18.61 -22.03
CA LEU A 276 -15.59 18.02 -21.42
C LEU A 276 -14.32 18.80 -21.80
N SER A 277 -14.20 19.27 -23.05
CA SER A 277 -13.03 20.04 -23.49
C SER A 277 -12.86 21.40 -22.79
N LYS A 278 -13.95 21.96 -22.25
CA LYS A 278 -13.96 23.24 -21.53
C LYS A 278 -13.92 23.07 -20.02
N LEU A 279 -14.04 21.84 -19.52
CA LEU A 279 -14.05 21.55 -18.09
C LEU A 279 -12.71 21.94 -17.47
N LYS A 280 -12.76 22.88 -16.53
CA LYS A 280 -11.64 23.24 -15.67
C LYS A 280 -12.16 23.31 -14.24
N MET A 281 -11.43 22.74 -13.31
CA MET A 281 -11.83 22.75 -11.91
C MET A 281 -10.60 22.84 -11.02
N GLU A 282 -10.59 23.85 -10.17
CA GLU A 282 -9.57 24.06 -9.14
C GLU A 282 -10.00 23.40 -7.83
N ARG A 283 -9.06 23.16 -6.91
CA ARG A 283 -9.30 22.58 -5.58
C ARG A 283 -10.42 23.32 -4.82
N THR A 284 -10.38 24.66 -4.83
CA THR A 284 -11.35 25.52 -4.14
C THR A 284 -12.75 25.38 -4.73
N ALA A 285 -12.86 25.42 -6.06
CA ALA A 285 -14.11 25.21 -6.79
C ALA A 285 -14.69 23.80 -6.53
N ALA A 286 -13.85 22.76 -6.57
CA ALA A 286 -14.27 21.38 -6.28
C ALA A 286 -14.82 21.24 -4.85
N THR A 287 -14.13 21.82 -3.88
CA THR A 287 -14.54 21.81 -2.47
C THR A 287 -15.88 22.52 -2.27
N TYR A 288 -16.03 23.69 -2.90
CA TYR A 288 -17.27 24.47 -2.82
C TYR A 288 -18.45 23.73 -3.45
N ILE A 289 -18.29 23.23 -4.68
CA ILE A 289 -19.34 22.49 -5.40
C ILE A 289 -19.73 21.21 -4.64
N THR A 290 -18.76 20.50 -4.08
CA THR A 290 -19.02 19.27 -3.32
C THR A 290 -19.78 19.59 -2.03
N GLY A 291 -19.32 20.56 -1.24
CA GLY A 291 -19.91 20.88 0.06
C GLY A 291 -21.25 21.63 -0.02
N HIS A 292 -21.36 22.61 -0.89
CA HIS A 292 -22.51 23.52 -0.97
C HIS A 292 -23.49 23.17 -2.09
N GLY A 293 -23.05 22.43 -3.09
CA GLY A 293 -23.90 21.87 -4.14
C GLY A 293 -24.32 20.45 -3.79
N VAL A 294 -23.45 19.49 -4.09
CA VAL A 294 -23.77 18.05 -4.06
C VAL A 294 -24.22 17.60 -2.66
N ALA A 295 -23.43 17.87 -1.62
CA ALA A 295 -23.74 17.43 -0.26
C ALA A 295 -25.00 18.09 0.29
N LYS A 296 -25.27 19.36 -0.07
CA LYS A 296 -26.50 20.05 0.30
C LYS A 296 -27.72 19.35 -0.33
N THR A 297 -27.70 19.11 -1.64
CA THR A 297 -28.79 18.43 -2.34
C THR A 297 -29.03 17.02 -1.81
N MET A 298 -27.97 16.24 -1.58
CA MET A 298 -28.10 14.88 -1.01
C MET A 298 -28.71 14.92 0.41
N ARG A 299 -28.37 15.94 1.21
CA ARG A 299 -28.92 16.11 2.56
C ARG A 299 -30.40 16.49 2.52
N GLU A 300 -30.78 17.43 1.66
CA GLU A 300 -32.18 17.85 1.49
C GLU A 300 -33.07 16.67 1.02
N GLU A 301 -32.55 15.84 0.10
CA GLU A 301 -33.23 14.61 -0.34
C GLU A 301 -33.41 13.62 0.84
N LEU A 302 -32.36 13.40 1.64
CA LEU A 302 -32.42 12.53 2.81
C LEU A 302 -33.41 13.05 3.86
N VAL A 303 -33.36 14.34 4.20
CA VAL A 303 -34.29 14.98 5.15
C VAL A 303 -35.74 14.81 4.69
N THR A 304 -36.00 14.99 3.40
CA THR A 304 -37.33 14.78 2.83
C THR A 304 -37.80 13.34 3.05
N LYS A 305 -36.92 12.35 2.85
CA LYS A 305 -37.20 10.93 3.10
C LYS A 305 -37.46 10.64 4.58
N LEU A 306 -36.69 11.23 5.50
CA LEU A 306 -36.84 11.05 6.96
C LEU A 306 -38.11 11.72 7.53
N ASN A 307 -38.54 12.84 6.94
CA ASN A 307 -39.78 13.50 7.37
C ASN A 307 -41.05 12.81 6.82
N LYS A 308 -40.92 12.06 5.72
CA LYS A 308 -42.04 11.29 5.14
C LYS A 308 -42.21 9.92 5.77
N ASN A 309 -41.11 9.22 6.05
CA ASN A 309 -41.11 7.82 6.45
C ASN A 309 -40.56 7.64 7.87
N TYR A 310 -40.99 6.58 8.55
CA TYR A 310 -40.32 6.14 9.77
C TYR A 310 -38.88 5.73 9.48
N PHE A 311 -37.99 6.05 10.41
CA PHE A 311 -36.57 5.71 10.30
C PHE A 311 -36.04 5.21 11.65
N SER A 312 -34.94 4.47 11.61
CA SER A 312 -34.16 4.13 12.81
C SER A 312 -32.80 4.83 12.76
N MET A 313 -32.28 5.22 13.92
CA MET A 313 -30.99 5.89 14.03
C MET A 313 -29.98 4.99 14.75
N ASN A 314 -28.79 4.84 14.19
CA ASN A 314 -27.64 4.19 14.83
C ASN A 314 -26.63 5.28 15.18
N VAL A 315 -26.19 5.28 16.43
CA VAL A 315 -25.21 6.24 16.95
C VAL A 315 -23.99 5.46 17.38
N ASP A 316 -22.83 5.79 16.80
CA ASP A 316 -21.56 5.12 17.06
C ASP A 316 -20.50 6.13 17.50
N GLU A 317 -19.71 5.79 18.52
CA GLU A 317 -18.61 6.63 19.00
C GLU A 317 -17.28 6.07 18.48
N ALA A 318 -16.62 6.82 17.60
CA ALA A 318 -15.28 6.53 17.14
C ALA A 318 -14.27 7.46 17.82
N THR A 319 -13.08 6.98 18.14
CA THR A 319 -11.99 7.85 18.61
C THR A 319 -10.97 7.99 17.49
N ASN A 320 -10.60 9.21 17.13
CA ASN A 320 -9.55 9.44 16.15
C ASN A 320 -8.15 9.28 16.78
N ILE A 321 -7.12 9.31 15.93
CA ILE A 321 -5.71 9.19 16.34
C ILE A 321 -5.23 10.32 17.27
N ASN A 322 -5.90 11.48 17.28
CA ASN A 322 -5.63 12.62 18.16
C ASN A 322 -6.36 12.50 19.51
N GLY A 323 -7.06 11.40 19.76
CA GLY A 323 -7.90 11.20 20.95
C GLY A 323 -9.25 11.92 20.90
N ASP A 324 -9.60 12.54 19.77
CA ASP A 324 -10.90 13.19 19.62
C ASP A 324 -12.00 12.12 19.50
N LYS A 325 -13.08 12.28 20.26
CA LYS A 325 -14.26 11.43 20.11
C LYS A 325 -15.11 12.00 18.99
N ILE A 326 -15.58 11.15 18.10
CA ILE A 326 -16.45 11.50 16.98
C ILE A 326 -17.69 10.63 17.07
N ILE A 327 -18.83 11.25 17.27
CA ILE A 327 -20.12 10.59 17.25
C ILE A 327 -20.63 10.59 15.82
N ASN A 328 -20.80 9.41 15.26
CA ASN A 328 -21.34 9.19 13.92
C ASN A 328 -22.81 8.79 14.02
N VAL A 329 -23.66 9.49 13.28
CA VAL A 329 -25.09 9.25 13.25
C VAL A 329 -25.48 8.71 11.88
N LEU A 330 -25.90 7.45 11.84
CA LEU A 330 -26.41 6.78 10.66
C LEU A 330 -27.92 6.61 10.78
N VAL A 331 -28.65 6.88 9.71
CA VAL A 331 -30.09 6.66 9.64
C VAL A 331 -30.41 5.54 8.66
N ARG A 332 -31.43 4.76 8.99
CA ARG A 332 -32.01 3.76 8.09
C ARG A 332 -33.44 4.12 7.79
N VAL A 333 -33.76 4.28 6.52
CA VAL A 333 -35.08 4.67 6.03
C VAL A 333 -35.42 3.89 4.77
N TYR A 334 -36.70 3.63 4.54
CA TYR A 334 -37.16 3.04 3.28
C TYR A 334 -37.16 4.11 2.18
N ASP A 335 -36.45 3.83 1.09
CA ASP A 335 -36.36 4.68 -0.10
C ASP A 335 -37.37 4.17 -1.14
N ASP A 336 -38.48 4.91 -1.31
CA ASP A 336 -39.57 4.56 -2.23
C ASP A 336 -39.08 4.44 -3.69
N GLU A 337 -38.08 5.23 -4.09
CA GLU A 337 -37.58 5.24 -5.46
C GLU A 337 -36.71 4.02 -5.77
N LYS A 338 -36.05 3.48 -4.74
CA LYS A 338 -35.17 2.32 -4.85
C LYS A 338 -35.80 1.03 -4.34
N GLU A 339 -37.03 1.12 -3.85
CA GLU A 339 -37.82 0.04 -3.25
C GLU A 339 -37.07 -0.75 -2.16
N LYS A 340 -36.21 -0.07 -1.38
CA LYS A 340 -35.36 -0.73 -0.39
C LYS A 340 -35.04 0.16 0.80
N ILE A 341 -34.70 -0.48 1.91
CA ILE A 341 -34.11 0.23 3.06
C ILE A 341 -32.70 0.65 2.70
N ILE A 342 -32.43 1.95 2.84
CA ILE A 342 -31.09 2.52 2.67
C ILE A 342 -30.51 2.86 4.04
N THR A 343 -29.19 2.73 4.16
CA THR A 343 -28.45 3.30 5.30
C THR A 343 -27.72 4.53 4.78
N ALA A 344 -27.92 5.67 5.42
CA ALA A 344 -27.30 6.93 5.06
C ALA A 344 -26.64 7.58 6.29
N HIS A 345 -25.59 8.34 6.04
CA HIS A 345 -24.95 9.15 7.07
C HIS A 345 -25.72 10.47 7.20
N LEU A 346 -26.15 10.78 8.43
CA LEU A 346 -26.86 12.01 8.74
C LEU A 346 -25.90 13.12 9.20
N GLY A 347 -24.92 12.76 10.03
CA GLY A 347 -23.95 13.72 10.55
C GLY A 347 -22.87 13.05 11.40
N SER A 348 -21.73 13.73 11.52
CA SER A 348 -20.65 13.40 12.44
C SER A 348 -20.37 14.61 13.32
N ILE A 349 -20.18 14.39 14.62
CA ILE A 349 -20.00 15.45 15.61
C ILE A 349 -18.74 15.14 16.40
N LYS A 350 -17.85 16.12 16.54
CA LYS A 350 -16.60 16.01 17.31
C LYS A 350 -16.85 16.42 18.77
N GLU A 351 -16.56 15.53 19.70
CA GLU A 351 -16.70 15.69 21.14
C GLU A 351 -15.37 15.59 21.87
N ASN A 352 -15.24 16.37 22.94
CA ASN A 352 -14.11 16.33 23.86
C ASN A 352 -14.52 15.71 25.22
N ILE A 353 -15.80 15.75 25.60
CA ILE A 353 -16.32 15.19 26.86
C ILE A 353 -17.73 14.58 26.64
N SER A 354 -17.82 13.24 26.59
CA SER A 354 -19.08 12.52 26.33
C SER A 354 -19.85 12.15 27.60
N THR A 355 -20.72 13.03 28.12
CA THR A 355 -21.79 12.56 29.03
C THR A 355 -23.05 12.24 28.23
N ALA A 356 -23.92 11.35 28.74
CA ALA A 356 -25.19 11.01 28.07
C ALA A 356 -26.05 12.24 27.70
N ASN A 357 -26.08 13.28 28.54
CA ASN A 357 -26.82 14.52 28.27
C ASN A 357 -26.26 15.30 27.09
N HIS A 358 -24.92 15.41 26.97
CA HIS A 358 -24.27 16.08 25.85
C HIS A 358 -24.58 15.37 24.53
N ILE A 359 -24.49 14.03 24.52
CA ILE A 359 -24.85 13.22 23.34
C ILE A 359 -26.31 13.49 22.93
N PHE A 360 -27.24 13.47 23.88
CA PHE A 360 -28.65 13.72 23.59
C PHE A 360 -28.90 15.12 23.03
N LEU A 361 -28.31 16.16 23.63
CA LEU A 361 -28.48 17.54 23.17
C LEU A 361 -27.94 17.72 21.74
N HIS A 362 -26.81 17.11 21.42
CA HIS A 362 -26.24 17.18 20.07
C HIS A 362 -27.04 16.39 19.04
N LEU A 363 -27.57 15.22 19.39
CA LEU A 363 -28.50 14.51 18.51
C LEU A 363 -29.75 15.36 18.26
N LYS A 364 -30.25 16.05 19.29
CA LYS A 364 -31.38 16.96 19.16
C LYS A 364 -31.06 18.13 18.24
N GLU A 365 -29.93 18.80 18.44
CA GLU A 365 -29.48 19.89 17.57
C GLU A 365 -29.28 19.44 16.12
N LEU A 366 -28.74 18.23 15.90
CA LEU A 366 -28.58 17.66 14.56
C LEU A 366 -29.94 17.45 13.87
N LEU A 367 -30.95 16.95 14.58
CA LEU A 367 -32.29 16.79 14.01
C LEU A 367 -33.00 18.13 13.81
N ASP A 368 -32.95 19.03 14.81
CA ASP A 368 -33.59 20.34 14.78
C ASP A 368 -33.01 21.22 13.66
N SER A 369 -31.68 21.25 13.50
CA SER A 369 -31.01 22.01 12.43
C SER A 369 -31.36 21.51 11.02
N ASN A 370 -31.70 20.23 10.90
CA ASN A 370 -32.16 19.62 9.66
C ASN A 370 -33.69 19.58 9.53
N GLN A 371 -34.43 20.18 10.49
CA GLN A 371 -35.89 20.17 10.52
C GLN A 371 -36.48 18.75 10.46
N ILE A 372 -35.83 17.79 11.12
CA ILE A 372 -36.27 16.39 11.19
C ILE A 372 -37.06 16.18 12.48
N SER A 373 -38.29 15.68 12.38
CA SER A 373 -39.08 15.38 13.57
C SER A 373 -38.63 14.10 14.26
N PHE A 374 -38.38 14.18 15.58
CA PHE A 374 -38.15 13.00 16.43
C PHE A 374 -39.32 12.01 16.43
N SER A 375 -40.55 12.44 16.10
CA SER A 375 -41.72 11.56 16.05
C SER A 375 -41.59 10.42 15.05
N ASN A 376 -40.80 10.62 14.00
CA ASN A 376 -40.59 9.64 12.94
C ASN A 376 -39.44 8.68 13.25
N CYS A 377 -38.66 8.96 14.31
CA CYS A 377 -37.66 8.03 14.79
C CYS A 377 -38.36 6.88 15.51
N SER A 378 -38.25 5.68 14.93
CA SER A 378 -38.75 4.44 15.54
C SER A 378 -38.00 4.17 16.84
N LYS A 379 -38.74 3.78 17.88
CA LYS A 379 -38.20 3.44 19.21
C LYS A 379 -37.42 2.14 19.20
#